data_AF-A0AAE0B6X6-F1
#
_entry.id   AF-A0AAE0B6X6-F1
#
_cell.length_a   1.000
_cell.length_b   1.000
_cell.length_c   1.000
_cell.angle_alpha   90.00
_cell.angle_beta   90.00
_cell.angle_gamma   90.00
#
_symmetry.space_group_name_H-M   'P 1'
#
loop_
_entity.id
_entity.type
_entity.pdbx_description
1 polymer ?
#
loop_
_entity_poly.entity_id
_entity_poly.type
_entity_poly.pdbx_seq_one_letter_code
_entity_poly.pdbx_strand_id
1 'polypeptide(L)'
;MDRDELRRNGGSELDDARKSKFSVDGVSTSTQISVDRKEWGFVFLWTNEVSIDLLSNSNFHIDVKVVSHATKVWRFTGFYGNPTPDQRHHGWNLLRRLAGLSRLPWLCVGDFNEIISDEEKKGGLPRVKRLMEDFRCALDSRELEDMGFQGQV
;
A
#
# COMPACT_ATOMS: atom_id res chain seq x y z
N MET A 1 3.21 24.75 -37.87
CA MET A 1 3.67 23.99 -36.70
C MET A 1 2.44 23.30 -36.14
N ASP A 2 2.35 22.00 -36.37
CA ASP A 2 1.09 21.25 -36.37
C ASP A 2 0.80 20.64 -34.99
N ARG A 3 -0.48 20.58 -34.61
CA ARG A 3 -0.93 20.15 -33.26
C ARG A 3 -0.69 18.66 -32.99
N ASP A 4 -0.31 17.90 -34.02
CA ASP A 4 -0.01 16.47 -33.94
C ASP A 4 1.47 16.15 -33.62
N GLU A 5 2.36 17.14 -33.63
CA GLU A 5 3.78 16.94 -33.22
C GLU A 5 3.99 17.03 -31.70
N LEU A 6 3.08 17.68 -30.96
CA LEU A 6 3.14 17.75 -29.49
C LEU A 6 2.69 16.45 -28.78
N ARG A 7 2.14 15.47 -29.52
CA ARG A 7 1.69 14.19 -28.95
C ARG A 7 2.73 13.08 -28.99
N ARG A 8 3.86 13.28 -29.70
CA ARG A 8 4.94 12.26 -29.79
C ARG A 8 6.04 12.40 -28.74
N ASN A 9 6.12 13.53 -28.04
CA ASN A 9 7.13 13.78 -27.00
C ASN A 9 6.60 13.67 -25.56
N GLY A 10 5.34 13.25 -25.36
CA GLY A 10 4.73 13.10 -24.02
C GLY A 10 5.03 11.77 -23.31
N GLY A 11 6.06 11.05 -23.75
CA GLY A 11 6.52 9.84 -23.08
C GLY A 11 7.55 10.19 -22.00
N SER A 12 7.27 9.76 -20.77
CA SER A 12 8.20 9.59 -19.64
C SER A 12 8.46 10.74 -18.65
N GLU A 13 7.57 11.73 -18.50
CA GLU A 13 7.70 12.76 -17.44
C GLU A 13 6.79 12.50 -16.22
N LEU A 14 6.52 11.22 -15.90
CA LEU A 14 5.69 10.78 -14.76
C LEU A 14 6.38 9.75 -13.85
N ASP A 15 7.67 9.46 -14.05
CA ASP A 15 8.35 8.33 -13.38
C ASP A 15 9.48 8.69 -12.39
N ASP A 16 9.59 9.94 -11.94
CA ASP A 16 10.63 10.32 -10.97
C ASP A 16 10.17 10.15 -9.51
N ALA A 17 9.84 8.91 -9.14
CA ALA A 17 9.92 8.51 -7.74
C ALA A 17 11.40 8.55 -7.32
N ARG A 18 11.82 9.62 -6.65
CA ARG A 18 13.18 9.74 -6.10
C ARG A 18 13.42 8.62 -5.08
N LYS A 19 14.15 7.58 -5.50
CA LYS A 19 14.69 6.54 -4.62
C LYS A 19 15.92 7.11 -3.93
N SER A 20 15.83 7.37 -2.64
CA SER A 20 16.97 7.82 -1.84
C SER A 20 17.36 6.68 -0.90
N LYS A 21 18.54 6.09 -1.13
CA LYS A 21 19.11 5.06 -0.26
C LYS A 21 19.97 5.72 0.82
N PHE A 22 19.56 5.58 2.07
CA PHE A 22 20.32 5.98 3.25
C PHE A 22 20.70 4.71 4.02
N SER A 23 21.86 4.66 4.66
CA SER A 23 22.25 3.52 5.50
C SER A 23 22.55 4.05 6.89
N VAL A 24 21.88 3.52 7.91
CA VAL A 24 22.15 3.83 9.32
C VAL A 24 22.34 2.49 10.03
N ASP A 25 23.50 2.29 10.64
CA ASP A 25 23.82 1.16 11.54
C ASP A 25 23.43 -0.24 11.01
N GLY A 26 23.73 -0.55 9.74
CA GLY A 26 23.45 -1.86 9.13
C GLY A 26 22.02 -2.02 8.56
N VAL A 27 21.13 -1.06 8.82
CA VAL A 27 19.82 -0.94 8.18
C VAL A 27 19.99 -0.21 6.85
N SER A 28 19.54 -0.81 5.76
CA SER A 28 19.47 -0.17 4.43
C SER A 28 18.12 0.54 4.31
N THR A 29 18.07 1.80 4.70
CA THR A 29 16.91 2.64 4.45
C THR A 29 16.83 2.94 2.96
N SER A 30 15.77 2.54 2.27
CA SER A 30 15.45 3.19 1.01
C SER A 30 14.06 3.78 1.11
N THR A 31 14.03 5.10 1.23
CA THR A 31 12.79 5.85 1.26
C THR A 31 12.26 5.97 -0.16
N GLN A 32 11.07 5.45 -0.41
CA GLN A 32 10.28 5.84 -1.57
C GLN A 32 9.30 6.93 -1.13
N ILE A 33 9.66 8.19 -1.39
CA ILE A 33 8.74 9.30 -1.22
C ILE A 33 7.98 9.46 -2.54
N SER A 34 6.74 8.97 -2.61
CA SER A 34 5.82 9.36 -3.68
C SER A 34 5.33 10.78 -3.39
N VAL A 35 6.11 11.78 -3.79
CA VAL A 35 5.66 13.17 -3.77
C VAL A 35 4.90 13.43 -5.06
N ASP A 36 3.58 13.30 -5.02
CA ASP A 36 2.76 14.20 -5.80
C ASP A 36 1.84 14.96 -4.84
N ARG A 37 2.24 16.21 -4.56
CA ARG A 37 1.53 17.24 -3.79
C ARG A 37 1.41 17.02 -2.27
N LYS A 38 2.44 17.52 -1.58
CA LYS A 38 2.46 18.21 -0.28
C LYS A 38 2.01 17.53 1.03
N GLU A 39 1.31 16.40 1.08
CA GLU A 39 0.73 15.99 2.39
C GLU A 39 0.88 14.53 2.82
N TRP A 40 1.29 13.61 1.95
CA TRP A 40 1.34 12.17 2.29
C TRP A 40 2.60 11.51 1.76
N GLY A 41 3.17 10.59 2.54
CA GLY A 41 4.37 9.84 2.17
C GLY A 41 4.48 8.53 2.91
N PHE A 42 4.89 7.48 2.19
CA PHE A 42 5.26 6.21 2.79
C PHE A 42 6.75 6.21 3.10
N VAL A 43 7.12 5.66 4.25
CA VAL A 43 8.51 5.31 4.54
C VAL A 43 8.55 3.81 4.70
N PHE A 44 9.31 3.14 3.83
CA PHE A 44 9.57 1.72 3.93
C PHE A 44 11.05 1.52 4.29
N LEU A 45 11.30 0.85 5.41
CA LEU A 45 12.64 0.64 5.97
C LEU A 45 12.95 -0.85 5.97
N TRP A 46 14.15 -1.24 5.57
CA TRP A 46 14.57 -2.63 5.61
C TRP A 46 16.07 -2.76 5.91
N THR A 47 16.53 -3.96 6.26
CA THR A 47 17.96 -4.22 6.49
C THR A 47 18.63 -4.70 5.21
N ASN A 48 19.97 -4.65 5.14
CA ASN A 48 20.72 -5.23 4.01
C ASN A 48 20.52 -6.76 3.88
N GLU A 49 19.85 -7.37 4.85
CA GLU A 49 19.58 -8.80 4.92
C GLU A 49 18.44 -9.27 4.00
N VAL A 50 17.67 -8.32 3.49
CA VAL A 50 16.56 -8.58 2.57
C VAL A 50 16.74 -7.78 1.29
N SER A 51 16.47 -8.43 0.16
CA SER A 51 16.36 -7.76 -1.13
C SER A 51 14.90 -7.38 -1.39
N ILE A 52 14.70 -6.17 -1.90
CA ILE A 52 13.38 -5.60 -2.18
C ILE A 52 13.30 -5.26 -3.67
N ASP A 53 12.36 -5.89 -4.37
CA ASP A 53 12.02 -5.57 -5.75
C ASP A 53 10.68 -4.82 -5.75
N LEU A 54 10.67 -3.56 -6.21
CA LEU A 54 9.44 -2.78 -6.34
C LEU A 54 8.57 -3.36 -7.47
N LEU A 55 7.31 -3.71 -7.15
CA LEU A 55 6.35 -4.26 -8.11
C LEU A 55 5.42 -3.16 -8.64
N SER A 56 4.83 -2.37 -7.74
CA SER A 56 4.00 -1.21 -8.09
C SER A 56 3.94 -0.20 -6.95
N ASN A 57 3.54 1.04 -7.26
CA ASN A 57 3.26 2.05 -6.24
C ASN A 57 2.20 3.04 -6.74
N SER A 58 1.65 3.81 -5.80
CA SER A 58 0.86 5.02 -6.02
C SER A 58 0.87 5.86 -4.75
N ASN A 59 0.15 6.98 -4.74
CA ASN A 59 -0.07 7.76 -3.51
C ASN A 59 -0.79 6.99 -2.38
N PHE A 60 -1.35 5.82 -2.68
CA PHE A 60 -2.14 5.02 -1.73
C PHE A 60 -1.55 3.63 -1.46
N HIS A 61 -0.45 3.25 -2.12
CA HIS A 61 0.22 2.00 -1.80
C HIS A 61 1.68 1.93 -2.27
N ILE A 62 2.43 1.04 -1.64
CA ILE A 62 3.68 0.48 -2.16
C ILE A 62 3.57 -1.03 -2.14
N ASP A 63 3.83 -1.70 -3.26
CA ASP A 63 3.84 -3.15 -3.37
C ASP A 63 5.24 -3.63 -3.77
N VAL A 64 5.81 -4.52 -2.98
CA VAL A 64 7.16 -5.02 -3.17
C VAL A 64 7.24 -6.52 -2.99
N LYS A 65 8.14 -7.14 -3.76
CA LYS A 65 8.58 -8.51 -3.53
C LYS A 65 9.79 -8.47 -2.59
N VAL A 66 9.73 -9.28 -1.55
CA VAL A 66 10.78 -9.41 -0.53
C VAL A 66 11.47 -10.76 -0.69
N VAL A 67 12.79 -10.75 -0.77
CA VAL A 67 13.63 -11.95 -0.80
C VAL A 67 14.54 -11.92 0.43
N SER A 68 14.35 -12.85 1.36
CA SER A 68 15.18 -12.94 2.57
C SER A 68 16.35 -13.92 2.40
N HIS A 69 17.34 -13.84 3.30
CA HIS A 69 18.55 -14.68 3.29
C HIS A 69 18.32 -16.20 3.17
N ALA A 70 17.16 -16.71 3.58
CA ALA A 70 16.81 -18.12 3.48
C ALA A 70 16.04 -18.47 2.19
N THR A 71 16.23 -17.69 1.11
CA THR A 71 15.53 -17.79 -0.19
C THR A 71 14.01 -17.76 -0.14
N LYS A 72 13.42 -17.42 1.02
CA LYS A 72 11.98 -17.23 1.14
C LYS A 72 11.58 -15.96 0.39
N VAL A 73 10.66 -16.15 -0.55
CA VAL A 73 10.09 -15.06 -1.35
C VAL A 73 8.67 -14.83 -0.88
N TRP A 74 8.37 -13.60 -0.50
CA TRP A 74 7.02 -13.18 -0.11
C TRP A 74 6.78 -11.76 -0.63
N ARG A 75 5.55 -11.29 -0.50
CA ARG A 75 5.12 -9.98 -0.97
C ARG A 75 4.68 -9.13 0.21
N PHE A 76 5.10 -7.86 0.21
CA PHE A 76 4.65 -6.86 1.15
C PHE A 76 3.91 -5.76 0.41
N THR A 77 2.73 -5.38 0.91
CA THR A 77 2.04 -4.16 0.49
C THR A 77 1.87 -3.22 1.68
N GLY A 78 2.43 -2.02 1.58
CA GLY A 78 2.02 -0.90 2.42
C GLY A 78 0.81 -0.22 1.78
N PHE A 79 -0.30 -0.06 2.50
CA PHE A 79 -1.55 0.49 1.98
C PHE A 79 -2.01 1.72 2.78
N TYR A 80 -2.56 2.71 2.09
CA TYR A 80 -3.22 3.85 2.72
C TYR A 80 -4.60 4.03 2.10
N GLY A 81 -5.63 3.72 2.88
CA GLY A 81 -7.02 3.88 2.51
C GLY A 81 -7.39 5.36 2.39
N ASN A 82 -8.30 5.67 1.48
CA ASN A 82 -8.72 7.06 1.28
C ASN A 82 -9.45 7.58 2.54
N PRO A 83 -9.07 8.75 3.09
CA PRO A 83 -9.74 9.31 4.27
C PRO A 83 -11.22 9.61 4.00
N THR A 84 -11.56 9.91 2.74
CA THR A 84 -12.91 10.24 2.28
C THR A 84 -13.73 8.97 2.01
N PRO A 85 -14.79 8.67 2.78
CA PRO A 85 -15.50 7.38 2.74
C PRO A 85 -16.03 6.96 1.38
N ASP A 86 -16.59 7.91 0.63
CA ASP A 86 -17.12 7.71 -0.73
C ASP A 86 -16.04 7.34 -1.75
N GLN A 87 -14.76 7.61 -1.47
CA GLN A 87 -13.64 7.24 -2.35
C GLN A 87 -12.94 5.94 -1.94
N ARG A 88 -13.26 5.35 -0.78
CA ARG A 88 -12.61 4.11 -0.28
C ARG A 88 -12.79 2.91 -1.20
N HIS A 89 -13.88 2.87 -1.96
CA HIS A 89 -14.15 1.81 -2.93
C HIS A 89 -13.03 1.67 -3.99
N HIS A 90 -12.31 2.76 -4.33
CA HIS A 90 -11.13 2.67 -5.19
C HIS A 90 -9.99 1.90 -4.54
N GLY A 91 -9.77 2.11 -3.24
CA GLY A 91 -8.80 1.37 -2.43
C GLY A 91 -9.15 -0.12 -2.33
N TRP A 92 -10.43 -0.45 -2.11
CA TRP A 92 -10.91 -1.83 -2.09
C TRP A 92 -10.73 -2.54 -3.43
N ASN A 93 -11.03 -1.86 -4.54
CA ASN A 93 -10.78 -2.39 -5.88
C ASN A 93 -9.27 -2.61 -6.14
N LEU A 94 -8.42 -1.71 -5.64
CA LEU A 94 -6.96 -1.88 -5.70
C LEU A 94 -6.52 -3.12 -4.92
N LEU A 95 -6.98 -3.31 -3.68
CA LEU A 95 -6.66 -4.52 -2.89
C LEU A 95 -7.07 -5.80 -3.62
N ARG A 96 -8.29 -5.89 -4.14
CA ARG A 96 -8.77 -7.05 -4.91
C ARG A 96 -7.95 -7.30 -6.19
N ARG A 97 -7.47 -6.24 -6.83
CA ARG A 97 -6.56 -6.35 -7.98
C ARG A 97 -5.18 -6.86 -7.55
N LEU A 98 -4.58 -6.27 -6.50
CA LEU A 98 -3.25 -6.65 -5.99
C LEU A 98 -3.23 -8.11 -5.53
N ALA A 99 -4.15 -8.44 -4.64
CA ALA A 99 -5.11 -9.52 -4.83
C ALA A 99 -4.74 -10.56 -5.90
N GLY A 100 -5.42 -10.40 -7.03
CA GLY A 100 -5.22 -10.97 -8.37
C GLY A 100 -3.79 -11.34 -8.80
N LEU A 101 -2.83 -10.43 -8.61
CA LEU A 101 -1.60 -10.36 -9.41
C LEU A 101 -0.50 -11.36 -9.02
N SER A 102 -0.57 -11.97 -7.84
CA SER A 102 0.48 -12.87 -7.36
C SER A 102 -0.09 -14.03 -6.56
N ARG A 103 0.70 -15.11 -6.48
CA ARG A 103 0.48 -16.29 -5.62
C ARG A 103 1.50 -16.37 -4.48
N LEU A 104 2.38 -15.37 -4.34
CA LEU A 104 3.33 -15.32 -3.23
C LEU A 104 2.58 -15.13 -1.91
N PRO A 105 3.09 -15.67 -0.78
CA PRO A 105 2.62 -15.30 0.55
C PRO A 105 2.61 -13.77 0.67
N TRP A 106 1.48 -13.21 1.11
CA TRP A 106 1.24 -11.77 1.02
C TRP A 106 0.93 -11.19 2.39
N LEU A 107 1.71 -10.22 2.80
CA LEU A 107 1.47 -9.39 3.97
C LEU A 107 1.04 -8.00 3.49
N CYS A 108 -0.18 -7.59 3.84
CA CYS A 108 -0.68 -6.26 3.58
C CYS A 108 -0.83 -5.52 4.92
N VAL A 109 -0.21 -4.35 5.04
CA VAL A 109 -0.22 -3.54 6.28
C VAL A 109 -0.48 -2.10 5.92
N GLY A 110 -1.20 -1.38 6.78
CA GLY A 110 -1.30 0.06 6.66
C GLY A 110 -2.49 0.64 7.40
N ASP A 111 -2.83 1.88 7.06
CA ASP A 111 -4.00 2.57 7.58
C ASP A 111 -5.13 2.46 6.55
N PHE A 112 -6.09 1.58 6.80
CA PHE A 112 -7.20 1.34 5.89
C PHE A 112 -8.29 2.43 5.99
N ASN A 113 -8.22 3.31 6.99
CA ASN A 113 -9.25 4.32 7.30
C ASN A 113 -10.67 3.76 7.56
N GLU A 114 -10.84 2.44 7.67
CA GLU A 114 -12.11 1.76 7.93
C GLU A 114 -11.93 0.67 8.98
N ILE A 115 -12.97 0.42 9.76
CA ILE A 115 -12.99 -0.63 10.79
C ILE A 115 -13.68 -1.89 10.25
N ILE A 116 -13.20 -3.05 10.66
CA ILE A 116 -13.81 -4.35 10.32
C ILE A 116 -15.02 -4.59 11.21
N SER A 117 -15.11 -3.98 12.39
CA SER A 117 -16.27 -4.10 13.26
C SER A 117 -16.41 -2.93 14.22
N ASP A 118 -17.63 -2.65 14.70
CA ASP A 118 -17.86 -1.59 15.69
C ASP A 118 -17.10 -1.85 17.00
N GLU A 119 -16.75 -3.11 17.32
CA GLU A 119 -15.95 -3.48 18.49
C GLU A 119 -14.49 -2.97 18.44
N GLU A 120 -13.95 -2.64 17.26
CA GLU A 120 -12.61 -2.05 17.13
C GLU A 120 -12.56 -0.61 17.65
N LYS A 121 -13.73 0.00 17.85
CA LYS A 121 -13.87 1.40 18.26
C LYS A 121 -14.53 1.51 19.64
N LYS A 122 -13.93 2.31 20.52
CA LYS A 122 -14.57 2.72 21.77
C LYS A 122 -15.35 4.03 21.59
N GLY A 123 -16.68 3.94 21.54
CA GLY A 123 -17.60 5.08 21.54
C GLY A 123 -17.86 5.76 20.19
N GLY A 124 -18.56 6.89 20.21
CA GLY A 124 -19.03 7.62 19.02
C GLY A 124 -20.18 6.91 18.28
N LEU A 125 -20.60 7.47 17.14
CA LEU A 125 -21.67 6.88 16.34
C LEU A 125 -21.25 5.53 15.73
N PRO A 126 -22.18 4.56 15.61
CA PRO A 126 -21.97 3.31 14.87
C PRO A 126 -21.53 3.60 13.44
N ARG A 127 -20.63 2.78 12.89
CA ARG A 127 -20.24 2.90 11.49
C ARG A 127 -21.35 2.37 10.57
N VAL A 128 -21.38 2.90 9.35
CA VAL A 128 -22.33 2.46 8.32
C VAL A 128 -21.98 1.03 7.92
N LYS A 129 -22.85 0.07 8.25
CA LYS A 129 -22.61 -1.38 8.04
C LYS A 129 -22.11 -1.73 6.65
N ARG A 130 -22.69 -1.12 5.62
CA ARG A 130 -22.29 -1.33 4.22
C ARG A 130 -20.82 -1.01 3.94
N LEU A 131 -20.26 0.04 4.56
CA LEU A 131 -18.85 0.40 4.36
C LEU A 131 -17.92 -0.65 4.97
N MET A 132 -18.29 -1.18 6.13
CA MET A 132 -17.57 -2.29 6.77
C MET A 132 -17.70 -3.59 5.95
N GLU A 133 -18.89 -3.88 5.42
CA GLU A 133 -19.11 -5.03 4.53
C GLU A 133 -18.27 -4.94 3.26
N ASP A 134 -18.23 -3.79 2.60
CA ASP A 134 -17.43 -3.58 1.39
C ASP A 134 -15.93 -3.80 1.66
N PHE A 135 -15.47 -3.40 2.86
CA PHE A 135 -14.09 -3.63 3.32
C PHE A 135 -13.84 -5.12 3.60
N ARG A 136 -14.70 -5.80 4.36
CA ARG A 136 -14.60 -7.25 4.61
C ARG A 136 -14.57 -8.04 3.30
N CYS A 137 -15.45 -7.74 2.35
CA CYS A 137 -15.46 -8.36 1.03
C CYS A 137 -14.16 -8.10 0.23
N ALA A 138 -13.45 -7.00 0.48
CA ALA A 138 -12.14 -6.77 -0.12
C ALA A 138 -11.05 -7.66 0.50
N LEU A 139 -11.09 -7.88 1.82
CA LEU A 139 -10.16 -8.77 2.53
C LEU A 139 -10.39 -10.25 2.16
N ASP A 140 -11.65 -10.66 2.11
CA ASP A 140 -12.05 -12.04 1.77
C ASP A 140 -11.61 -12.48 0.36
N SER A 141 -11.30 -11.53 -0.53
CA SER A 141 -11.01 -11.82 -1.93
C SER A 141 -9.79 -12.72 -2.18
N ARG A 142 -8.93 -12.94 -1.17
CA ARG A 142 -7.79 -13.89 -1.20
C ARG A 142 -7.43 -14.48 0.19
N GLU A 143 -8.41 -14.69 1.08
CA GLU A 143 -8.14 -15.23 2.43
C GLU A 143 -7.16 -14.33 3.22
N LEU A 144 -7.25 -13.01 3.06
CA LEU A 144 -6.52 -12.11 3.97
C LEU A 144 -7.16 -12.25 5.35
N GLU A 145 -6.46 -12.93 6.24
CA GLU A 145 -6.82 -13.01 7.64
C GLU A 145 -6.27 -11.81 8.39
N ASP A 146 -7.11 -11.21 9.23
CA ASP A 146 -6.65 -10.24 10.19
C ASP A 146 -5.76 -10.94 11.22
N MET A 147 -4.51 -10.49 11.34
CA MET A 147 -3.58 -10.99 12.36
C MET A 147 -3.91 -10.48 13.77
N GLY A 148 -4.90 -9.60 13.89
CA GLY A 148 -5.33 -8.96 15.11
C GLY A 148 -4.42 -7.80 15.51
N PHE A 149 -4.98 -6.91 16.33
CA PHE A 149 -4.23 -5.81 16.95
C PHE A 149 -4.37 -5.87 18.47
N GLN A 150 -3.25 -5.83 19.18
CA GLN A 150 -3.20 -5.62 20.63
C GLN A 150 -2.47 -4.31 20.91
N GLY A 151 -3.22 -3.21 21.02
CA GLY A 151 -2.69 -1.93 21.49
C GLY A 151 -2.56 -1.90 23.01
N GLN A 152 -1.53 -1.22 23.52
CA GLN A 152 -1.50 -0.82 24.94
C GLN A 152 -2.57 0.24 25.19
N VAL A 153 -3.36 0.04 26.25
CA VAL A 153 -4.35 1.00 26.78
C VAL A 153 -3.65 2.02 27.66
#